data_AF-A0AAJ6IEA7-F1
#
_entry.id   AF-A0AAJ6IEA7-F1
#
_cell.length_a   1.000
_cell.length_b   1.000
_cell.length_c   1.000
_cell.angle_alpha   90.00
_cell.angle_beta   90.00
_cell.angle_gamma   90.00
#
_symmetry.space_group_name_H-M   'P 1'
#
loop_
_entity.id
_entity.type
_entity.pdbx_description
1 polymer ?
#
loop_
_entity_poly.entity_id
_entity_poly.type
_entity_poly.pdbx_seq_one_letter_code
_entity_poly.pdbx_strand_id
1 'polypeptide(L)' 'MAYFAVYEKSDGEIKNIVECPDFLTESIHLDDDQDYIQVDFQVSPSKYCIQNNKLIEKD' A
#
# COMPACT_ATOMS: atom_id res chain seq x y z
N MET A 1 12.79 -5.95 -7.66
CA MET A 1 12.17 -4.72 -7.12
C MET A 1 10.74 -5.07 -6.81
N ALA A 2 10.26 -4.69 -5.62
CA ALA A 2 8.90 -4.94 -5.18
C ALA A 2 8.17 -3.59 -5.01
N TYR A 3 6.85 -3.63 -5.12
CA TYR A 3 5.99 -2.47 -4.91
C TYR A 3 5.23 -2.66 -3.60
N PHE A 4 5.12 -1.58 -2.83
CA PHE A 4 4.40 -1.54 -1.57
C PHE A 4 3.36 -0.43 -1.62
N ALA A 5 2.11 -0.77 -1.36
CA ALA A 5 1.03 0.18 -1.20
C ALA A 5 0.94 0.60 0.26
N VAL A 6 1.17 1.88 0.54
CA VAL A 6 0.91 2.50 1.84
C VAL A 6 -0.55 2.93 1.87
N TYR A 7 -1.30 2.50 2.88
CA TYR A 7 -2.74 2.71 2.98
C TYR A 7 -3.16 3.09 4.40
N GLU A 8 -4.29 3.80 4.51
CA GLU A 8 -4.93 4.10 5.80
C GLU A 8 -5.65 2.86 6.31
N LYS A 9 -5.45 2.51 7.59
CA LYS A 9 -6.09 1.35 8.22
C LYS A 9 -7.60 1.53 8.38
N SER A 10 -8.06 2.78 8.48
CA SER A 10 -9.45 3.12 8.74
C SER A 10 -10.39 2.81 7.57
N ASP A 11 -9.98 3.08 6.33
CA ASP A 11 -10.81 2.90 5.12
C ASP A 11 -10.13 2.12 3.99
N GLY A 12 -8.85 1.78 4.14
CA GLY A 12 -8.09 1.08 3.11
C GLY A 12 -7.61 1.98 1.97
N GLU A 13 -7.74 3.29 2.09
CA GLU A 13 -7.34 4.20 1.02
C GLU A 13 -5.83 4.18 0.84
N ILE A 14 -5.38 3.84 -0.36
CA ILE A 14 -3.96 3.89 -0.72
C ILE A 14 -3.54 5.36 -0.80
N LYS A 15 -2.56 5.75 0.01
CA LYS A 15 -1.99 7.11 0.00
C LYS A 15 -0.75 7.21 -0.85
N ASN A 16 0.04 6.14 -0.92
CA ASN A 16 1.30 6.15 -1.65
C ASN A 16 1.68 4.75 -2.18
N ILE A 17 2.50 4.73 -3.23
CA ILE A 17 3.14 3.51 -3.75
C ILE A 17 4.65 3.70 -3.68
N VAL A 18 5.32 2.79 -2.98
CA VAL A 18 6.77 2.80 -2.80
C VAL A 18 7.36 1.64 -3.58
N GLU A 19 8.32 1.91 -4.47
CA GLU A 19 9.14 0.89 -5.10
C GLU A 19 10.46 0.76 -4.32
N CYS A 20 10.69 -0.39 -3.70
CA CYS A 20 11.94 -0.66 -3.00
C CYS A 20 12.26 -2.16 -2.91
N PRO A 21 13.51 -2.53 -2.58
CA PRO A 21 13.84 -3.89 -2.17
C PRO A 21 13.17 -4.29 -0.84
N ASP A 22 12.86 -5.58 -0.67
CA ASP A 22 12.17 -6.09 0.54
C ASP A 22 12.92 -5.76 1.84
N PHE A 23 14.25 -5.74 1.81
CA PHE A 23 15.09 -5.44 2.98
C PHE A 23 15.07 -3.96 3.41
N LEU A 24 14.48 -3.05 2.61
CA LEU A 24 14.31 -1.64 2.95
C LEU A 24 12.88 -1.29 3.37
N THR A 25 12.00 -2.28 3.50
CA THR A 25 10.59 -2.06 3.89
C THR A 25 10.44 -1.41 5.26
N GLU A 26 11.32 -1.71 6.21
CA GLU A 26 11.34 -1.07 7.54
C GLU A 26 11.66 0.44 7.49
N SER A 27 12.18 0.93 6.36
CA SER A 27 12.43 2.36 6.13
C SER A 27 11.26 3.08 5.45
N ILE A 28 10.16 2.38 5.14
CA ILE A 28 8.94 3.01 4.63
C ILE A 28 8.36 3.90 5.73
N HIS A 29 8.23 5.18 5.43
CA HIS A 29 7.61 6.13 6.36
C HIS A 29 6.10 5.89 6.42
N LEU A 30 5.57 5.74 7.63
CA LEU A 30 4.16 5.54 7.92
C LEU A 30 3.71 6.54 8.98
N ASP A 31 2.55 7.15 8.78
CA ASP A 31 1.83 7.85 9.83
C ASP A 31 1.15 6.85 10.80
N ASP A 32 0.69 7.31 11.97
CA ASP A 32 0.15 6.44 13.04
C ASP A 32 -1.02 5.53 12.58
N ASP A 33 -1.87 6.00 11.65
CA ASP A 33 -3.01 5.25 11.11
C ASP A 33 -2.71 4.54 9.78
N GLN A 34 -1.44 4.51 9.36
CA GLN A 34 -1.03 3.88 8.10
C GLN A 34 -0.41 2.50 8.32
N ASP A 35 -0.55 1.68 7.28
CA ASP A 35 0.18 0.43 7.11
C ASP A 35 0.67 0.31 5.66
N TYR A 36 1.46 -0.73 5.37
CA TYR A 36 1.82 -1.08 4.00
C TYR A 36 1.56 -2.56 3.69
N ILE A 37 1.32 -2.82 2.41
CA ILE A 37 1.21 -4.19 1.88
C ILE A 37 1.95 -4.30 0.55
N GLN A 38 2.62 -5.43 0.34
CA GLN A 38 3.25 -5.73 -0.94
C GLN A 38 2.20 -5.96 -2.02
N VAL A 39 2.41 -5.39 -3.20
CA VAL A 39 1.56 -5.55 -4.38
C VAL A 39 2.40 -6.04 -5.56
N ASP A 40 1.80 -6.85 -6.43
CA ASP A 40 2.50 -7.50 -7.55
C ASP A 40 2.90 -6.51 -8.66
N PHE A 41 2.22 -5.37 -8.73
CA PHE A 41 2.42 -4.32 -9.74
C PHE A 41 2.12 -2.94 -9.16
N GLN A 42 2.53 -1.88 -9.86
CA GLN A 42 2.16 -0.52 -9.49
C GLN A 42 0.64 -0.34 -9.63
N VAL A 43 -0.05 -0.16 -8.50
CA VAL A 43 -1.51 0.02 -8.45
C VAL A 43 -1.87 1.50 -8.46
N SER A 44 -3.02 1.84 -9.04
CA SER A 44 -3.53 3.22 -9.01
C SER A 44 -4.37 3.43 -7.75
N PRO A 45 -4.03 4.38 -6.87
CA PRO A 45 -4.83 4.68 -5.66
C PRO A 45 -6.29 5.06 -5.94
N SER A 46 -6.56 5.59 -7.13
CA SER A 46 -7.91 5.92 -7.58
C SER A 46 -8.75 4.70 -7.96
N LYS A 47 -8.12 3.59 -8.35
CA LYS A 47 -8.78 2.36 -8.81
C LYS A 47 -8.80 1.26 -7.78
N TYR A 48 -7.92 1.31 -6.79
CA TYR A 48 -7.78 0.24 -5.80
C TYR A 48 -7.81 0.77 -4.37
N CYS A 49 -8.24 -0.07 -3.44
CA CYS A 49 -8.09 0.10 -2.00
C CYS A 49 -7.61 -1.21 -1.36
N ILE A 50 -7.19 -1.14 -0.10
CA ILE A 50 -6.82 -2.29 0.71
C ILE A 50 -7.94 -2.64 1.67
N GLN A 51 -8.52 -3.82 1.55
CA GLN A 51 -9.52 -4.32 2.50
C GLN A 51 -9.11 -5.68 3.02
N ASN A 52 -9.14 -5.86 4.34
CA ASN A 52 -8.71 -7.11 5.00
C ASN A 52 -7.32 -7.58 4.54
N ASN A 53 -6.35 -6.66 4.45
CA ASN A 53 -5.00 -6.90 3.95
C ASN A 53 -4.97 -7.49 2.54
N LYS A 54 -5.88 -7.07 1.65
CA LYS A 54 -5.91 -7.46 0.24
C LYS A 54 -6.21 -6.26 -0.64
N LEU A 55 -5.57 -6.21 -1.79
CA LEU A 55 -5.86 -5.24 -2.84
C LEU A 55 -7.21 -5.57 -3.50
N ILE A 56 -8.14 -4.62 -3.48
CA ILE A 56 -9.48 -4.72 -4.08
C ILE A 56 -9.67 -3.55 -5.05
N GLU A 57 -10.31 -3.81 -6.19
CA GLU A 57 -10.68 -2.76 -7.15
C GLU A 57 -11.91 -2.00 -6.64
N LYS A 58 -11.87 -0.67 -6.72
CA LYS A 58 -12.99 0.22 -6.41
C LYS A 58 -13.99 0.16 -7.56
N ASP A 59 -15.27 -0.07 -7.24
CA ASP A 59 -16.39 0.05 -8.19
C ASP A 59 -16.56 1.48 -8.73
#